data_AF-A0A9D1KQ83-F1
#
_entry.id   AF-A0A9D1KQ83-F1
#
_cell.length_a   1.000
_cell.length_b   1.000
_cell.length_c   1.000
_cell.angle_alpha   90.00
_cell.angle_beta   90.00
_cell.angle_gamma   90.00
#
_symmetry.space_group_name_H-M   'P 1'
#
loop_
_entity.id
_entity.type
_entity.pdbx_description
1 polymer ?
#
loop_
_entity_poly.entity_id
_entity_poly.type
_entity_poly.pdbx_seq_one_letter_code
_entity_poly.pdbx_strand_id
1 'polypeptide(L)'
;MENSNNIIILEDEHGCSIEFEVIDVFEFEGITFFALLECMPEGQETDEVLIMKVEGDIDSEEAELVMVEDEDLLQRAFDEFVRRDEEADE
;
A
#
# COMPACT_ATOMS: atom_id res chain seq x y z
N MET A 1 -16.03 14.96 12.32
CA MET A 1 -15.73 13.72 11.58
C MET A 1 -14.64 14.12 10.63
N GLU A 2 -13.41 14.14 11.11
CA GLU A 2 -12.26 14.30 10.21
C GLU A 2 -12.16 12.95 9.51
N ASN A 3 -12.52 12.92 8.22
CA ASN A 3 -12.11 11.83 7.35
C ASN A 3 -10.59 11.92 7.33
N SER A 4 -9.93 11.11 8.16
CA SER A 4 -8.48 10.92 8.10
C SER A 4 -8.21 10.21 6.78
N ASN A 5 -8.21 10.96 5.69
CA ASN A 5 -7.82 10.44 4.38
C ASN A 5 -6.39 9.93 4.56
N ASN A 6 -6.22 8.62 4.56
CA ASN A 6 -4.95 7.96 4.76
C ASN A 6 -4.16 7.99 3.44
N ILE A 7 -4.16 9.16 2.78
CA ILE A 7 -3.54 9.36 1.47
C ILE A 7 -2.07 9.68 1.69
N ILE A 8 -1.20 8.94 1.03
CA ILE A 8 0.25 9.16 0.96
C ILE A 8 0.62 9.66 -0.43
N ILE A 9 1.69 10.44 -0.51
CA ILE A 9 2.22 10.95 -1.76
C ILE A 9 3.57 10.29 -1.96
N LEU A 10 3.71 9.51 -3.02
CA LEU A 10 4.97 8.89 -3.40
C LEU A 10 5.56 9.67 -4.57
N GLU A 11 6.78 10.15 -4.39
CA GLU A 11 7.56 10.81 -5.44
C GLU A 11 8.59 9.82 -5.97
N ASP A 12 8.51 9.53 -7.27
CA ASP A 12 9.48 8.69 -7.97
C ASP A 12 10.77 9.47 -8.30
N GLU A 13 11.85 8.77 -8.69
CA GLU A 13 13.16 9.35 -9.06
C GLU A 13 13.08 10.42 -10.17
N HIS A 14 12.01 10.42 -10.95
CA HIS A 14 11.74 11.41 -11.99
C HIS A 14 11.06 12.70 -11.48
N GLY A 15 10.75 12.81 -10.18
CA GLY A 15 10.01 13.92 -9.58
C GLY A 15 8.51 13.88 -9.90
N CYS A 16 7.99 12.71 -10.27
CA CYS A 16 6.57 12.48 -10.47
C CYS A 16 5.95 12.09 -9.13
N SER A 17 5.08 12.95 -8.59
CA SER A 17 4.30 12.65 -7.39
C SER A 17 2.98 12.01 -7.80
N ILE A 18 2.70 10.85 -7.21
CA ILE A 18 1.43 10.15 -7.35
C ILE A 18 0.82 10.03 -5.96
N GLU A 19 -0.47 10.32 -5.87
CA GLU A 19 -1.24 10.21 -4.64
C GLU A 19 -1.84 8.81 -4.55
N PHE A 20 -1.66 8.15 -3.41
CA PHE A 20 -2.19 6.83 -3.12
C PHE A 20 -2.99 6.86 -1.84
N GLU A 21 -4.16 6.24 -1.83
CA GLU A 21 -4.92 6.00 -0.62
C GLU A 21 -4.44 4.70 0.05
N VAL A 22 -4.05 4.79 1.33
CA VAL A 22 -3.68 3.61 2.13
C VAL A 22 -4.96 2.93 2.60
N ILE A 23 -5.21 1.74 2.08
CA ILE A 23 -6.35 0.91 2.42
C ILE A 23 -6.08 0.13 3.70
N ASP A 24 -4.93 -0.54 3.77
CA ASP A 24 -4.51 -1.29 4.96
C ASP A 24 -2.97 -1.35 5.07
N VAL A 25 -2.49 -1.59 6.29
CA VAL A 25 -1.07 -1.76 6.59
C VAL A 25 -0.90 -2.95 7.51
N PHE A 26 -0.09 -3.91 7.09
CA PHE A 26 0.06 -5.14 7.84
C PHE A 26 1.45 -5.74 7.76
N GLU A 27 1.84 -6.42 8.84
CA GLU A 27 3.06 -7.22 8.87
C GLU A 27 2.73 -8.65 8.45
N PHE A 28 3.53 -9.20 7.54
CA PHE A 28 3.47 -10.58 7.10
C PHE A 28 4.89 -11.14 6.89
N GLU A 29 5.17 -12.32 7.43
CA GLU A 29 6.51 -12.95 7.41
C GLU A 29 7.67 -12.04 7.90
N GLY A 30 7.37 -11.08 8.78
CA GLY A 30 8.34 -10.11 9.31
C GLY A 30 8.66 -8.94 8.37
N ILE A 31 7.85 -8.75 7.34
CA ILE A 31 7.92 -7.64 6.39
C ILE A 31 6.63 -6.83 6.50
N THR A 32 6.73 -5.51 6.55
CA THR A 32 5.56 -4.63 6.53
C THR A 32 5.12 -4.36 5.11
N PHE A 33 3.86 -4.65 4.82
CA PHE A 33 3.20 -4.42 3.55
C PHE A 33 2.15 -3.31 3.68
N PHE A 34 2.04 -2.51 2.62
CA PHE A 34 1.06 -1.45 2.48
C PHE A 34 0.18 -1.78 1.28
N ALA A 35 -1.13 -1.84 1.51
CA ALA A 35 -2.14 -1.90 0.47
C ALA A 35 -2.55 -0.48 0.09
N LEU A 36 -2.29 -0.12 -1.16
CA LEU A 36 -2.42 1.23 -1.69
C LEU A 36 -3.36 1.23 -2.90
N LEU A 37 -4.20 2.25 -3.00
CA LEU A 37 -5.06 2.48 -4.16
C LEU A 37 -4.66 3.79 -4.84
N GLU A 38 -4.39 3.76 -6.14
CA GLU A 38 -3.98 4.97 -6.86
C GLU A 38 -5.13 5.97 -6.96
N CYS A 39 -4.91 7.22 -6.52
CA CYS A 39 -5.87 8.31 -6.70
C CYS A 39 -5.80 8.80 -8.15
N MET A 40 -6.65 8.21 -8.98
CA MET A 40 -6.84 8.62 -10.37
C MET A 40 -7.62 9.95 -10.47
N PRO A 41 -7.40 10.74 -11.55
CA PRO A 41 -8.09 12.02 -11.73
C PRO A 41 -9.60 11.84 -11.95
N GLU A 42 -10.38 12.89 -11.64
CA GLU A 42 -11.85 12.87 -11.64
C GLU A 42 -12.46 12.17 -12.87
N GLY A 43 -13.17 11.07 -12.63
CA GLY A 43 -13.80 10.23 -13.65
C GLY A 43 -13.03 8.96 -14.03
N GLN A 44 -11.88 8.72 -13.40
CA GLN A 44 -11.15 7.46 -13.42
C GLN A 44 -11.07 6.93 -11.98
N GLU A 45 -11.44 5.67 -11.80
CA GLU A 45 -11.32 4.92 -10.55
C GLU A 45 -10.56 3.63 -10.92
N THR A 46 -9.59 3.24 -10.10
CA THR A 46 -8.93 1.94 -10.24
C THR A 46 -9.42 1.01 -9.15
N ASP A 47 -9.71 -0.23 -9.52
CA ASP A 47 -9.90 -1.35 -8.57
C ASP A 47 -8.58 -2.10 -8.34
N GLU A 48 -7.49 -1.65 -8.96
CA GLU A 48 -6.17 -2.27 -8.82
C GLU A 48 -5.50 -1.77 -7.54
N VAL A 49 -5.46 -2.63 -6.53
CA VAL A 49 -4.72 -2.40 -5.29
C VAL A 49 -3.26 -2.75 -5.52
N LEU A 50 -2.36 -1.79 -5.27
CA LEU A 50 -0.92 -2.02 -5.21
C LEU A 50 -0.52 -2.49 -3.83
N ILE A 51 0.22 -3.59 -3.76
CA ILE A 51 0.87 -4.04 -2.54
C ILE A 51 2.35 -3.68 -2.63
N MET A 52 2.80 -2.81 -1.73
CA MET A 52 4.21 -2.41 -1.60
C MET A 52 4.77 -2.91 -0.27
N LYS A 53 6.07 -3.22 -0.23
CA LYS A 53 6.78 -3.55 1.01
C LYS A 53 7.59 -2.35 1.48
N VAL A 54 7.74 -2.20 2.79
CA VAL A 54 8.72 -1.28 3.37
C VAL A 54 10.09 -1.95 3.37
N GLU A 55 11.08 -1.30 2.79
CA GLU A 55 12.48 -1.61 3.03
C GLU A 55 13.09 -0.65 4.04
N GLY A 56 13.90 -1.21 4.93
CA GLY A 56 14.44 -0.50 6.08
C GLY A 56 13.59 -0.67 7.34
N ASP A 57 13.83 0.19 8.31
CA ASP A 57 13.10 0.23 9.57
C ASP A 57 12.01 1.29 9.45
N ILE A 58 10.75 0.93 9.69
CA ILE A 58 9.59 1.84 9.53
C ILE A 58 9.65 3.06 10.46
N ASP A 59 10.42 3.00 11.56
CA ASP A 59 10.65 4.12 12.47
C ASP A 59 11.79 5.03 12.00
N SER A 60 12.53 4.61 10.97
CA SER A 60 13.63 5.37 10.38
C SER A 60 13.15 6.29 9.26
N GLU A 61 13.78 7.46 9.14
CA GLU A 61 13.59 8.38 8.01
C GLU A 61 14.08 7.77 6.67
N GLU A 62 14.80 6.66 6.73
CA GLU A 62 15.29 5.89 5.57
C GLU A 62 14.30 4.79 5.13
N ALA A 63 13.08 4.73 5.69
CA ALA A 63 12.08 3.77 5.26
C ALA A 63 11.60 4.09 3.84
N GLU A 64 11.75 3.13 2.92
CA GLU A 64 11.35 3.28 1.52
C GLU A 64 10.28 2.26 1.16
N LEU A 65 9.22 2.71 0.48
CA LEU A 65 8.21 1.81 -0.08
C LEU A 65 8.67 1.34 -1.45
N VAL A 66 8.86 0.03 -1.58
CA VAL A 66 9.31 -0.59 -2.83
C VAL A 66 8.32 -1.67 -3.27
N MET A 67 8.29 -1.90 -4.59
CA MET A 67 7.46 -2.96 -5.17
C MET A 67 7.95 -4.33 -4.72
N VAL A 68 7.01 -5.26 -4.53
CA VAL A 68 7.33 -6.65 -4.23
C VAL A 68 7.73 -7.35 -5.53
N GLU A 69 9.03 -7.62 -5.70
CA GLU A 69 9.56 -8.29 -6.90
C GLU A 69 9.21 -9.78 -6.97
N ASP A 70 8.91 -10.40 -5.81
CA ASP A 70 8.59 -11.82 -5.69
C ASP A 70 7.07 -12.02 -5.86
N GLU A 71 6.67 -12.62 -6.99
CA GLU A 71 5.27 -12.85 -7.32
C GLU A 71 4.55 -13.78 -6.33
N ASP A 72 5.23 -14.79 -5.79
CA ASP A 72 4.67 -15.71 -4.79
C ASP A 72 4.42 -14.97 -3.47
N LEU A 73 5.37 -14.13 -3.04
CA LEU A 73 5.20 -13.30 -1.85
C LEU A 73 4.10 -12.26 -2.03
N LEU A 74 4.07 -11.58 -3.18
CA LEU A 74 3.05 -10.60 -3.53
C LEU A 74 1.65 -11.21 -3.46
N GLN A 75 1.46 -12.37 -4.10
CA GLN A 75 0.20 -13.09 -4.08
C GLN A 75 -0.22 -13.45 -2.66
N ARG A 76 0.69 -13.99 -1.85
CA ARG A 76 0.41 -14.34 -0.44
C ARG A 76 0.07 -13.13 0.43
N ALA A 77 0.76 -12.00 0.24
CA ALA A 77 0.47 -10.76 0.94
C ALA A 77 -0.90 -10.22 0.52
N PHE A 78 -1.24 -10.28 -0.77
CA PHE A 78 -2.55 -9.89 -1.28
C PHE A 78 -3.67 -10.78 -0.74
N ASP A 79 -3.49 -12.10 -0.70
CA ASP A 79 -4.46 -13.03 -0.10
C ASP A 79 -4.69 -12.72 1.40
N GLU A 80 -3.64 -12.37 2.14
CA GLU A 80 -3.76 -11.96 3.55
C GLU A 80 -4.49 -10.61 3.69
N PHE A 81 -4.24 -9.66 2.79
CA PHE A 81 -5.00 -8.40 2.73
C PHE A 81 -6.50 -8.65 2.51
N VAL A 82 -6.86 -9.43 1.47
CA VAL A 82 -8.26 -9.75 1.16
C VAL A 82 -8.93 -10.41 2.35
N ARG A 83 -8.25 -11.38 2.97
CA ARG A 83 -8.78 -12.06 4.15
C ARG A 83 -9.02 -11.09 5.31
N ARG A 84 -8.11 -10.16 5.56
CA ARG A 84 -8.27 -9.15 6.62
C ARG A 84 -9.42 -8.20 6.34
N ASP A 85 -9.55 -7.76 5.09
CA ASP A 85 -10.65 -6.91 4.64
C ASP A 85 -12.01 -7.60 4.84
N GLU A 86 -12.12 -8.87 4.46
CA GLU A 86 -13.30 -9.70 4.72
C GLU A 86 -13.58 -9.88 6.22
N GLU A 87 -12.55 -10.10 7.05
CA GLU A 87 -12.70 -10.23 8.52
C GLU A 87 -13.06 -8.89 9.20
N ALA A 88 -12.77 -7.74 8.58
CA ALA A 88 -13.08 -6.42 9.13
C ALA A 88 -14.54 -5.99 8.87
N ASP A 89 -15.19 -6.57 7.85
CA ASP A 89 -16.58 -6.29 7.47
C ASP A 89 -17.61 -7.19 8.20
N GLU A 90 -17.17 -8.20 8.97
CA GLU A 90 -18.01 -9.07 9.85
C GLU A 90 -18.17 -8.58 11.30
#